data_AF-A0A0S9F7P2-F1
#
_entry.id   AF-A0A0S9F7P2-F1
#
_cell.length_a   1.000
_cell.length_b   1.000
_cell.length_c   1.000
_cell.angle_alpha   90.00
_cell.angle_beta   90.00
_cell.angle_gamma   90.00
#
_symmetry.space_group_name_H-M   'P 1'
#
loop_
_entity.id
_entity.type
_entity.pdbx_description
1 polymer ?
#
loop_
_entity_poly.entity_id
_entity_poly.type
_entity_poly.pdbx_seq_one_letter_code
_entity_poly.pdbx_strand_id
1 'polypeptide(L)'
;MGLPADMAAYRAAVKVCPLAQPTAPYTAQAQVRLLSVFTDDYYKALPADAPWQNFPLPMLIDATGRCLGRIGHLFPVDPPQELTISAGRWQRGIPHELRLKVRSPAVGGDATLPSLHWNARSGGYAAKNTHPSQDKTSCPPT
;
A
#
# COMPACT_ATOMS: atom_id res chain seq x y z
N MET A 1 10.94 5.62 -13.25
CA MET A 1 11.11 5.05 -11.89
C MET A 1 11.27 3.55 -12.05
N GLY A 2 12.34 2.96 -11.50
CA GLY A 2 12.47 1.50 -11.44
C GLY A 2 11.53 0.91 -10.38
N LEU A 3 11.08 -0.32 -10.57
CA LEU A 3 10.36 -1.05 -9.53
C LEU A 3 11.37 -1.59 -8.49
N PRO A 4 10.98 -1.68 -7.21
CA PRO A 4 11.71 -2.47 -6.22
C PRO A 4 12.01 -3.88 -6.73
N ALA A 5 13.15 -4.44 -6.33
CA ALA A 5 13.61 -5.75 -6.82
C ALA A 5 12.58 -6.87 -6.56
N ASP A 6 11.92 -6.84 -5.40
CA ASP A 6 10.88 -7.79 -5.00
C ASP A 6 9.58 -7.66 -5.82
N MET A 7 9.36 -6.53 -6.48
CA MET A 7 8.21 -6.28 -7.37
C MET A 7 8.54 -6.43 -8.87
N ALA A 8 9.82 -6.55 -9.23
CA ALA A 8 10.24 -6.54 -10.63
C ALA A 8 9.66 -7.71 -11.45
N ALA A 9 9.52 -8.88 -10.84
CA ALA A 9 8.94 -10.08 -11.45
C ALA A 9 7.44 -9.92 -11.79
N TYR A 10 6.75 -8.99 -11.12
CA TYR A 10 5.32 -8.77 -11.26
C TYR A 10 4.99 -7.51 -12.07
N ARG A 11 5.94 -6.97 -12.84
CA ARG A 11 5.84 -5.65 -13.51
C ARG A 11 4.51 -5.43 -14.24
N ALA A 12 3.97 -6.44 -14.92
CA ALA A 12 2.70 -6.35 -15.65
C ALA A 12 1.47 -6.15 -14.76
N ALA A 13 1.54 -6.58 -13.50
CA ALA A 13 0.47 -6.50 -12.50
C ALA A 13 0.73 -5.44 -11.42
N VAL A 14 1.87 -4.74 -11.47
CA VAL A 14 2.17 -3.67 -10.51
C VAL A 14 1.47 -2.38 -10.92
N LYS A 15 0.78 -1.73 -9.98
CA LYS A 15 0.17 -0.42 -10.19
C LYS A 15 0.65 0.60 -9.16
N VAL A 16 0.62 1.86 -9.60
CA VAL A 16 0.92 3.03 -8.77
C VAL A 16 -0.33 3.91 -8.70
N CYS A 17 -0.94 4.02 -7.53
CA CYS A 17 -2.13 4.81 -7.29
C CYS A 17 -1.80 6.06 -6.46
N PRO A 18 -2.00 7.28 -6.98
CA PRO A 18 -1.76 8.49 -6.21
C PRO A 18 -2.78 8.65 -5.07
N LEU A 19 -2.33 9.06 -3.88
CA LEU A 19 -3.25 9.49 -2.83
C LEU A 19 -3.66 10.94 -3.10
N ALA A 20 -4.92 11.12 -3.52
CA ALA A 20 -5.46 12.43 -3.84
C ALA A 20 -5.94 13.16 -2.59
N GLN A 21 -5.56 14.44 -2.45
CA GLN A 21 -6.21 15.33 -1.50
C GLN A 21 -7.55 15.80 -2.11
N PRO A 22 -8.69 15.57 -1.44
CA PRO A 22 -10.01 15.83 -2.04
C PRO A 22 -10.24 17.27 -2.52
N THR A 23 -9.58 18.24 -1.89
CA THR A 23 -9.70 19.67 -2.20
C THR A 23 -8.54 20.23 -3.02
N ALA A 24 -7.58 19.39 -3.40
CA ALA A 24 -6.45 19.86 -4.20
C ALA A 24 -6.87 20.07 -5.66
N PRO A 25 -6.32 21.10 -6.34
CA PRO A 25 -6.54 21.27 -7.77
C PRO A 25 -6.03 20.04 -8.52
N TYR A 26 -6.66 19.71 -9.64
CA TYR A 26 -6.29 18.55 -10.47
C TYR A 26 -4.82 18.56 -10.93
N THR A 27 -4.19 19.74 -10.94
CA THR A 27 -2.77 19.94 -11.28
C THR A 27 -1.80 19.65 -10.14
N ALA A 28 -2.29 19.47 -8.90
CA ALA A 28 -1.45 19.17 -7.75
C ALA A 28 -0.92 17.74 -7.84
N GLN A 29 0.41 17.61 -7.93
CA GLN A 29 1.04 16.29 -7.91
C GLN A 29 0.92 15.65 -6.53
N ALA A 30 0.42 14.41 -6.50
CA ALA A 30 0.36 13.61 -5.28
C ALA A 30 1.77 13.32 -4.76
N GLN A 31 2.03 13.77 -3.52
CA GLN A 31 3.30 13.57 -2.82
C GLN A 31 3.47 12.14 -2.30
N VAL A 32 2.36 11.43 -2.10
CA VAL A 32 2.32 10.05 -1.61
C VAL A 32 1.53 9.21 -2.60
N ARG A 33 2.08 8.06 -2.96
CA ARG A 33 1.48 7.09 -3.88
C ARG A 33 1.54 5.71 -3.27
N LEU A 34 0.55 4.88 -3.58
CA LEU A 34 0.51 3.47 -3.26
C LEU A 34 1.09 2.67 -4.42
N LEU A 35 2.08 1.84 -4.14
CA LEU A 35 2.66 0.86 -5.06
C LEU A 35 2.26 -0.53 -4.58
N SER A 36 1.59 -1.31 -5.41
CA SER A 36 1.18 -2.68 -5.07
C SER A 36 1.17 -3.59 -6.29
N VAL A 37 1.33 -4.89 -6.06
CA VAL A 37 0.96 -5.92 -7.02
C VAL A 37 -0.55 -6.12 -6.94
N PHE A 38 -1.24 -5.95 -8.06
CA PHE A 38 -2.67 -6.26 -8.18
C PHE A 38 -2.80 -7.74 -8.50
N THR A 39 -2.99 -8.53 -7.45
CA THR A 39 -2.98 -10.00 -7.49
C THR A 39 -3.99 -10.56 -8.48
N ASP A 40 -5.21 -10.03 -8.51
CA ASP A 40 -6.23 -10.40 -9.49
C ASP A 40 -5.76 -10.24 -10.93
N ASP A 41 -5.04 -9.16 -11.24
CA ASP A 41 -4.55 -8.91 -12.60
C ASP A 41 -3.39 -9.83 -12.94
N TYR A 42 -2.58 -10.23 -11.96
CA TYR A 42 -1.55 -11.25 -12.13
C TYR A 42 -2.16 -12.63 -12.42
N TYR A 43 -3.14 -13.07 -11.63
CA TYR A 43 -3.74 -14.41 -11.79
C TYR A 43 -4.65 -14.55 -13.00
N LYS A 44 -5.31 -13.47 -13.45
CA LYS A 44 -6.09 -13.47 -14.70
C LYS A 44 -5.26 -13.85 -15.94
N ALA A 45 -3.94 -13.62 -15.89
CA ALA A 45 -3.04 -13.95 -16.99
C ALA A 45 -2.48 -15.38 -16.93
N LEU A 46 -2.81 -16.15 -15.88
CA LEU A 46 -2.27 -17.48 -15.62
C LEU A 46 -3.33 -18.58 -15.76
N PRO A 47 -2.92 -19.85 -15.92
CA PRO A 47 -3.81 -21.00 -15.79
C PRO A 47 -4.55 -21.02 -14.45
N ALA A 48 -5.75 -21.63 -14.42
CA ALA A 48 -6.61 -21.67 -13.23
C ALA A 48 -6.00 -22.43 -12.04
N ASP A 49 -5.03 -23.30 -12.28
CA ASP A 49 -4.30 -24.10 -11.30
C ASP A 49 -2.93 -23.50 -10.94
N ALA A 50 -2.66 -22.26 -11.35
CA ALA A 50 -1.40 -21.61 -11.03
C ALA A 50 -1.17 -21.53 -9.50
N PRO A 51 0.04 -21.87 -9.02
CA PRO A 51 0.31 -21.91 -7.59
C PRO A 51 0.23 -20.51 -6.96
N TRP A 52 -0.14 -20.49 -5.68
CA TRP A 52 -0.19 -19.25 -4.89
C TRP A 52 1.25 -18.73 -4.69
N GLN A 53 1.51 -17.49 -5.10
CA GLN A 53 2.72 -16.72 -4.90
C GLN A 53 2.68 -15.91 -3.59
N ASN A 54 3.86 -15.77 -2.97
CA ASN A 54 4.07 -14.83 -1.88
C ASN A 54 4.39 -13.45 -2.45
N PHE A 55 3.36 -12.62 -2.62
CA PHE A 55 3.55 -11.28 -3.16
C PHE A 55 4.20 -10.31 -2.16
N PRO A 56 4.98 -9.34 -2.65
CA PRO A 56 5.51 -8.27 -1.82
C PRO A 56 4.36 -7.39 -1.29
N LEU A 57 4.52 -6.91 -0.06
CA LEU A 57 3.52 -6.04 0.55
C LEU A 57 3.36 -4.70 -0.19
N PRO A 58 2.15 -4.12 -0.19
CA PRO A 58 1.93 -2.79 -0.71
C PRO A 58 2.78 -1.76 0.03
N MET A 59 3.29 -0.78 -0.70
CA MET A 59 4.17 0.25 -0.17
C MET A 59 3.64 1.65 -0.47
N LEU A 60 3.84 2.57 0.47
CA LEU A 60 3.72 3.99 0.25
C LEU A 60 5.06 4.50 -0.28
N ILE A 61 5.04 5.24 -1.38
CA ILE A 61 6.22 5.82 -2.02
C ILE A 61 6.01 7.31 -2.27
N ASP A 62 7.11 8.07 -2.35
CA ASP A 62 7.07 9.44 -2.83
C ASP A 62 7.18 9.53 -4.37
N ALA A 63 7.19 10.76 -4.89
CA ALA A 63 7.30 11.02 -6.33
C ALA A 63 8.58 10.49 -6.97
N THR A 64 9.66 10.29 -6.19
CA THR A 64 10.93 9.75 -6.66
C THR A 64 10.95 8.21 -6.66
N GLY A 65 9.99 7.57 -5.99
CA GLY A 65 9.94 6.13 -5.78
C GLY A 65 10.56 5.68 -4.47
N ARG A 66 11.00 6.61 -3.62
CA ARG A 66 11.53 6.28 -2.29
C ARG A 66 10.39 5.76 -1.42
N CYS A 67 10.65 4.66 -0.72
CA CYS A 67 9.71 4.06 0.22
C CYS A 67 9.48 4.99 1.43
N LEU A 68 8.22 5.29 1.68
CA LEU A 68 7.73 6.04 2.83
C LEU A 68 7.19 5.12 3.92
N GLY A 69 6.78 3.89 3.58
CA GLY A 69 6.28 2.91 4.54
C GLY A 69 5.61 1.73 3.86
N ARG A 70 5.29 0.68 4.62
CA ARG A 70 4.57 -0.51 4.12
C ARG A 70 3.20 -0.61 4.75
N ILE A 71 2.26 -1.19 4.02
CA ILE A 71 0.95 -1.58 4.52
C ILE A 71 1.04 -3.07 4.86
N GLY A 72 0.83 -3.42 6.12
CA GLY A 72 0.93 -4.79 6.64
C GLY A 72 -0.22 -5.71 6.22
N HIS A 73 -0.75 -5.53 5.02
CA HIS A 73 -1.84 -6.32 4.47
C HIS A 73 -1.75 -6.36 2.95
N LEU A 74 -1.68 -7.57 2.40
CA LEU A 74 -1.71 -7.80 0.97
C LEU A 74 -3.16 -7.70 0.47
N PHE A 75 -3.36 -7.11 -0.70
CA PHE A 75 -4.67 -7.03 -1.33
C PHE A 75 -4.57 -6.95 -2.86
N PRO A 76 -5.61 -7.39 -3.60
CA PRO A 76 -6.55 -8.40 -3.12
C PRO A 76 -5.82 -9.72 -2.77
N VAL A 77 -6.45 -10.62 -2.04
CA VAL A 77 -5.97 -12.01 -1.80
C VAL A 77 -7.16 -12.94 -1.98
N ASP A 78 -6.99 -14.26 -2.08
CA ASP A 78 -8.10 -15.21 -2.20
C ASP A 78 -8.54 -15.72 -0.81
N PRO A 79 -9.83 -15.60 -0.41
CA PRO A 79 -10.94 -14.98 -1.14
C PRO A 79 -10.81 -13.45 -1.25
N PRO A 80 -11.26 -12.83 -2.37
CA PRO A 80 -10.96 -11.44 -2.74
C PRO A 80 -11.25 -10.45 -1.61
N GLN A 81 -10.23 -9.69 -1.22
CA GLN A 81 -10.32 -8.63 -0.21
C GLN A 81 -10.08 -7.26 -0.81
N GLU A 82 -10.80 -6.24 -0.33
CA GLU A 82 -10.63 -4.86 -0.76
C GLU A 82 -9.98 -4.02 0.33
N LEU A 83 -8.88 -3.34 0.00
CA LEU A 83 -8.27 -2.34 0.88
C LEU A 83 -8.74 -0.93 0.50
N THR A 84 -9.40 -0.26 1.42
CA THR A 84 -9.69 1.17 1.34
C THR A 84 -8.68 1.98 2.14
N ILE A 85 -8.07 2.98 1.50
CA ILE A 85 -7.18 3.96 2.14
C ILE A 85 -7.88 5.31 2.20
N SER A 86 -8.09 5.82 3.41
CA SER A 86 -8.63 7.16 3.65
C SER A 86 -7.55 8.07 4.20
N ALA A 87 -7.26 9.17 3.50
CA ALA A 87 -6.20 10.11 3.84
C ALA A 87 -6.75 11.38 4.52
N GLY A 88 -6.14 11.79 5.63
CA GLY A 88 -6.56 12.95 6.42
C GLY A 88 -5.38 13.74 6.99
N ARG A 89 -5.71 14.89 7.62
CA ARG A 89 -4.74 15.81 8.25
C ARG A 89 -3.61 16.21 7.29
N TRP A 90 -3.99 16.78 6.15
CA TRP A 90 -3.04 17.16 5.11
C TRP A 90 -2.19 18.36 5.54
N GLN A 91 -0.88 18.28 5.34
CA GLN A 91 0.05 19.38 5.50
C GLN A 91 1.07 19.34 4.36
N ARG A 92 1.22 20.45 3.62
CA ARG A 92 2.13 20.55 2.46
C ARG A 92 1.95 19.41 1.44
N GLY A 93 0.71 18.98 1.20
CA GLY A 93 0.38 17.91 0.25
C GLY A 93 0.71 16.50 0.74
N ILE A 94 1.09 16.32 2.02
CA ILE A 94 1.32 15.01 2.65
C ILE A 94 0.20 14.76 3.67
N PRO A 95 -0.51 13.62 3.61
CA PRO A 95 -1.50 13.28 4.63
C PRO A 95 -0.78 12.80 5.90
N HIS A 96 -1.03 13.44 7.04
CA HIS A 96 -0.39 13.03 8.30
C HIS A 96 -1.05 11.82 8.96
N GLU A 97 -2.22 11.42 8.48
CA GLU A 97 -2.95 10.24 8.92
C GLU A 97 -3.50 9.47 7.71
N LEU A 98 -3.23 8.17 7.66
CA LEU A 98 -3.84 7.24 6.73
C LEU A 98 -4.61 6.19 7.52
N ARG A 99 -5.90 6.07 7.25
CA ARG A 99 -6.78 5.03 7.81
C ARG A 99 -6.96 3.93 6.80
N LEU A 100 -6.90 2.69 7.27
CA LEU A 100 -6.88 1.50 6.44
C LEU A 100 -8.03 0.59 6.84
N LYS A 101 -8.94 0.30 5.90
CA LYS A 101 -10.05 -0.63 6.11
C LYS A 101 -9.97 -1.76 5.09
N VAL A 102 -10.06 -2.99 5.57
CA VAL A 102 -10.14 -4.21 4.76
C VAL A 102 -11.58 -4.69 4.77
N ARG A 103 -12.13 -4.95 3.57
CA ARG A 103 -13.36 -5.73 3.42
C ARG A 103 -13.00 -7.14 3.04
N SER A 104 -13.49 -8.11 3.79
CA SER A 104 -13.20 -9.53 3.56
C SER A 104 -14.49 -10.35 3.61
N PRO A 105 -14.74 -11.21 2.60
CA PRO A 105 -15.85 -12.14 2.60
C PRO A 105 -15.57 -13.38 3.48
N ALA A 106 -14.36 -13.52 4.03
CA ALA A 106 -14.02 -14.62 4.92
C ALA A 106 -14.78 -14.54 6.26
N VAL A 107 -14.77 -15.63 7.02
CA VAL A 107 -15.42 -15.73 8.34
C VAL A 107 -14.96 -14.63 9.32
N GLY A 108 -13.74 -14.11 9.17
CA GLY A 108 -13.22 -13.00 9.95
C GLY A 108 -13.86 -11.63 9.64
N GLY A 109 -14.54 -11.48 8.50
CA GLY A 109 -15.23 -10.27 8.10
C GLY A 109 -14.34 -9.04 7.86
N ASP A 110 -14.99 -7.88 7.78
CA ASP A 110 -14.32 -6.57 7.67
C ASP A 110 -13.37 -6.32 8.86
N ALA A 111 -12.21 -5.74 8.58
CA ALA A 111 -11.23 -5.37 9.59
C ALA A 111 -10.74 -3.93 9.39
N THR A 112 -10.36 -3.28 10.50
CA THR A 112 -9.63 -2.00 10.45
C THR A 112 -8.19 -2.26 10.82
N LEU A 113 -7.27 -1.93 9.92
CA LEU A 113 -5.83 -2.06 10.19
C LEU A 113 -5.34 -0.86 11.01
N PRO A 114 -4.19 -0.95 11.68
CA PRO A 114 -3.59 0.18 12.37
C PRO A 114 -3.41 1.38 11.44
N SER A 115 -3.86 2.56 11.87
CA SER A 115 -3.64 3.81 11.13
C SER A 115 -2.14 4.11 11.01
N LEU A 116 -1.73 4.56 9.83
CA LEU A 116 -0.36 4.98 9.57
C LEU A 116 -0.24 6.49 9.75
N HIS A 117 0.80 6.92 10.46
CA HIS A 117 1.05 8.31 10.78
C HIS A 117 2.37 8.78 10.19
N TRP A 118 2.34 9.96 9.57
CA TRP A 118 3.55 10.59 9.07
C TRP A 118 4.46 11.03 10.21
N ASN A 119 5.73 10.65 10.14
CA ASN A 119 6.80 11.12 10.99
C ASN A 119 7.76 11.96 10.16
N ALA A 120 7.72 13.28 10.37
CA ALA A 120 8.58 14.22 9.65
C ALA A 120 10.08 14.04 9.95
N ARG A 121 10.45 13.47 11.11
CA ARG A 121 11.85 13.21 11.46
C ARG A 121 12.44 12.06 10.66
N SER A 122 11.67 10.99 10.46
CA SER A 122 12.09 9.84 9.65
C SER A 122 11.70 9.97 8.17
N GLY A 123 10.88 10.96 7.82
CA GLY A 123 10.39 11.19 6.46
C GLY A 123 9.58 10.02 5.92
N GLY A 124 8.73 9.41 6.76
CA GLY A 124 7.96 8.21 6.44
C GLY A 124 6.76 7.97 7.36
N TYR A 125 5.98 6.93 7.05
CA TYR A 125 4.79 6.48 7.75
C TYR A 125 5.10 5.30 8.68
N ALA A 126 4.50 5.31 9.87
CA ALA A 126 4.52 4.19 10.79
C ALA A 126 3.16 4.03 11.49
N ALA A 127 2.81 2.79 11.83
CA ALA A 127 1.65 2.53 12.68
C ALA A 127 1.89 3.13 14.08
N LYS A 128 0.90 3.85 14.61
CA LYS A 128 0.98 4.42 15.97
C LYS A 128 0.33 3.46 16.98
N ASN A 129 1.04 3.15 18.07
CA ASN A 129 0.51 2.48 19.28
C ASN A 129 -0.26 1.16 19.06
N THR A 130 0.20 0.28 18.18
CA THR A 130 -0.28 -1.11 18.16
C THR A 130 0.88 -2.04 18.49
N HIS A 131 0.56 -3.15 19.17
CA HIS A 131 1.49 -4.27 19.37
C HIS A 131 2.32 -4.47 18.10
N PRO A 132 3.63 -4.74 18.22
CA PRO A 132 4.53 -4.79 17.07
C PRO A 132 3.87 -5.64 15.98
N SER A 133 3.59 -5.00 14.85
CA SER A 133 3.19 -5.69 13.62
C SER A 133 4.07 -6.93 13.49
N GLN A 134 3.47 -8.11 13.33
CA GLN A 134 4.26 -9.32 13.07
C GLN A 134 5.09 -9.17 11.79
N ASP A 135 4.67 -8.27 10.90
CA ASP A 135 5.50 -7.81 9.81
C ASP A 135 6.42 -6.66 10.26
N LYS A 136 7.69 -7.01 10.46
CA LYS A 136 8.80 -6.09 10.76
C LYS A 136 9.58 -5.71 9.50
N THR A 137 9.08 -6.04 8.31
CA THR A 137 9.84 -5.86 7.08
C THR A 137 9.96 -4.37 6.80
N SER A 138 11.19 -3.89 6.91
CA SER A 138 11.54 -2.51 6.66
C SER A 138 11.34 -2.16 5.18
N CYS A 139 11.32 -0.87 4.87
CA CYS A 139 11.48 -0.44 3.49
C CYS A 139 12.73 -1.11 2.89
N PRO A 140 12.66 -1.68 1.68
CA PRO A 140 13.83 -2.27 1.04
C PRO A 140 14.91 -1.19 0.89
N PRO A 141 16.20 -1.53 1.07
CA PRO A 141 17.28 -0.60 0.77
C PRO A 141 17.17 -0.20 -0.71
N THR A 142 17.19 1.11 -0.96
CA THR A 142 17.22 1.70 -2.31
C THR A 142 18.50 1.36 -3.04
#